data_AF-A0A524DAL1-F1
#
_entry.id   AF-A0A524DAL1-F1
#
_cell.length_a   1.000
_cell.length_b   1.000
_cell.length_c   1.000
_cell.angle_alpha   90.00
_cell.angle_beta   90.00
_cell.angle_gamma   90.00
#
_symmetry.space_group_name_H-M   'P 1'
#
loop_
_entity.id
_entity.type
_entity.pdbx_description
1 polymer ?
#
loop_
_entity_poly.entity_id
_entity_poly.type
_entity_poly.pdbx_seq_one_letter_code
_entity_poly.pdbx_strand_id
1 'polypeptide(L)'
;MEELFPKLNNIFNDTIEIREDKDQLLIELKIKKKDIVPGDLGKPNEVKEMIRMFGGVKQEISLDVAVDENTNIITIKMRNKEEFEIISTAMKNLWKNASNLLIEASNVEPGSAGSFKDLGDFDENY
;
A
#
# COMPACT_ATOMS: atom_id res chain seq x y z
N MET A 1 -16.96 -16.08 -0.34
CA MET A 1 -15.48 -16.02 -0.16
C MET A 1 -14.77 -15.82 -1.48
N GLU A 2 -15.01 -16.65 -2.51
CA GLU A 2 -14.42 -16.47 -3.86
C GLU A 2 -14.87 -15.18 -4.60
N GLU A 3 -16.01 -14.58 -4.24
CA GLU A 3 -16.51 -13.34 -4.86
C GLU A 3 -15.91 -12.03 -4.30
N LEU A 4 -15.23 -12.04 -3.16
CA LEU A 4 -14.72 -10.81 -2.53
C LEU A 4 -13.49 -10.26 -3.27
N PHE A 5 -12.61 -11.13 -3.77
CA PHE A 5 -11.37 -10.73 -4.43
C PHE A 5 -11.55 -9.99 -5.75
N PRO A 6 -12.40 -10.45 -6.70
CA PRO A 6 -12.64 -9.70 -7.93
C PRO A 6 -13.28 -8.35 -7.64
N LYS A 7 -14.15 -8.26 -6.63
CA LYS A 7 -14.81 -7.02 -6.22
C LYS A 7 -13.81 -6.01 -5.65
N LEU A 8 -12.87 -6.45 -4.80
CA LEU A 8 -11.82 -5.58 -4.25
C LEU A 8 -10.84 -5.07 -5.33
N ASN A 9 -10.42 -5.95 -6.25
CA ASN A 9 -9.57 -5.54 -7.39
C ASN A 9 -10.28 -4.55 -8.32
N ASN A 10 -11.58 -4.74 -8.56
CA ASN A 10 -12.36 -3.82 -9.41
C ASN A 10 -12.54 -2.45 -8.73
N ILE A 11 -12.89 -2.42 -7.44
CA ILE A 11 -12.97 -1.18 -6.66
C ILE A 11 -11.64 -0.43 -6.70
N PHE A 12 -10.52 -1.15 -6.62
CA PHE A 12 -9.19 -0.54 -6.69
C PHE A 12 -8.91 0.10 -8.05
N ASN A 13 -9.10 -0.63 -9.16
CA ASN A 13 -8.88 -0.10 -10.50
C ASN A 13 -9.80 1.08 -10.84
N ASP A 14 -11.01 1.09 -10.26
CA ASP A 14 -11.97 2.17 -10.42
C ASP A 14 -11.61 3.41 -9.57
N THR A 15 -10.94 3.21 -8.43
CA THR A 15 -10.65 4.27 -7.46
C THR A 15 -9.24 4.82 -7.56
N ILE A 16 -8.27 4.05 -8.06
CA ILE A 16 -6.85 4.42 -8.07
C ILE A 16 -6.27 4.18 -9.47
N GLU A 17 -5.65 5.22 -10.02
CA GLU A 17 -4.83 5.12 -11.22
C GLU A 17 -3.37 4.97 -10.81
N ILE A 18 -2.72 3.90 -11.26
CA ILE A 18 -1.28 3.73 -11.09
C ILE A 18 -0.59 4.14 -12.39
N ARG A 19 0.38 5.04 -12.31
CA ARG A 19 1.25 5.41 -13.43
C ARG A 19 2.69 5.09 -13.08
N GLU A 20 3.39 4.49 -14.01
CA GLU A 20 4.78 4.06 -13.86
C GLU A 20 5.66 4.81 -14.86
N ASP A 21 6.68 5.52 -14.38
CA ASP A 21 7.73 6.15 -15.19
C ASP A 21 9.08 5.49 -14.87
N LYS A 22 9.53 4.62 -15.77
CA LYS A 22 10.80 3.89 -15.65
C LYS A 22 12.03 4.75 -15.84
N ASP A 23 11.92 5.86 -16.57
CA ASP A 23 13.04 6.74 -16.85
C ASP A 23 13.31 7.65 -15.65
N GLN A 24 12.24 8.09 -14.99
CA GLN A 24 12.31 8.90 -13.76
C GLN A 24 12.35 8.09 -12.47
N LEU A 25 12.23 6.75 -12.57
CA LEU A 25 12.16 5.83 -11.43
C LEU A 25 11.05 6.18 -10.44
N LEU A 26 9.85 6.40 -10.98
CA LEU A 26 8.74 7.02 -10.28
C LEU A 26 7.43 6.25 -10.50
N ILE A 27 6.65 6.13 -9.43
CA ILE A 27 5.29 5.59 -9.45
C ILE A 27 4.36 6.64 -8.86
N GLU A 28 3.30 6.95 -9.59
CA GLU A 28 2.22 7.83 -9.12
C GLU A 28 0.96 7.03 -8.86
N LEU A 29 0.33 7.27 -7.72
CA LEU A 29 -0.98 6.77 -7.35
C LEU A 29 -1.93 7.95 -7.31
N LYS A 30 -2.79 8.05 -8.32
CA LYS A 30 -3.84 9.07 -8.36
C LYS A 30 -5.14 8.50 -7.84
N ILE A 31 -5.66 9.06 -6.75
CA ILE A 31 -6.92 8.61 -6.15
C ILE A 31 -8.07 9.41 -6.77
N LYS A 32 -9.01 8.72 -7.43
CA LYS A 32 -10.13 9.27 -8.20
C LYS A 32 -11.39 9.56 -7.35
N LYS A 33 -11.31 9.41 -6.03
CA LYS A 33 -12.45 9.62 -5.12
C LYS A 33 -12.77 11.12 -5.04
N LYS A 34 -14.06 11.47 -5.09
CA LYS A 34 -14.53 12.87 -5.15
C LYS A 34 -14.49 13.61 -3.81
N ASP A 35 -14.48 12.87 -2.70
CA ASP A 35 -14.60 13.42 -1.34
C ASP A 35 -13.43 12.92 -0.47
N ILE A 36 -12.20 13.26 -0.85
CA ILE A 36 -11.01 13.00 -0.01
C ILE A 36 -10.84 14.21 0.90
N VAL A 37 -10.84 14.01 2.21
CA VAL A 37 -10.53 15.08 3.17
C VAL A 37 -9.03 15.08 3.51
N PRO A 38 -8.47 16.23 3.93
CA PRO A 38 -7.08 16.29 4.38
C PRO A 38 -6.78 15.22 5.44
N GLY A 39 -5.69 14.47 5.26
CA GLY A 39 -5.31 13.32 6.07
C GLY A 39 -5.76 11.95 5.54
N ASP A 40 -6.73 11.87 4.64
CA ASP A 40 -7.24 10.58 4.13
C ASP A 40 -6.24 9.81 3.26
N LEU A 41 -5.30 10.51 2.62
CA LEU A 41 -4.27 9.88 1.78
C LEU A 41 -3.13 9.26 2.60
N GLY A 42 -3.11 9.54 3.91
CA GLY A 42 -2.04 9.17 4.80
C GLY A 42 -0.80 10.06 4.65
N LYS A 43 0.07 10.01 5.66
CA LYS A 43 1.36 10.68 5.66
C LYS A 43 2.38 9.86 4.86
N PRO A 44 3.45 10.50 4.33
CA PRO A 44 4.50 9.80 3.61
C PRO A 44 5.06 8.55 4.31
N ASN A 45 5.23 8.57 5.63
CA ASN A 45 5.73 7.40 6.37
C ASN A 45 4.70 6.25 6.41
N GLU A 46 3.42 6.55 6.59
CA GLU A 46 2.34 5.54 6.59
C GLU A 46 2.25 4.86 5.22
N VAL A 47 2.42 5.61 4.14
CA VAL A 47 2.51 5.06 2.78
C VAL A 47 3.72 4.12 2.63
N LYS A 48 4.88 4.50 3.18
CA LYS A 48 6.08 3.63 3.14
C LYS A 48 5.86 2.32 3.91
N GLU A 49 5.27 2.40 5.09
CA GLU A 49 4.93 1.23 5.90
C GLU A 49 3.94 0.32 5.19
N MET A 50 2.88 0.90 4.61
CA MET A 50 1.91 0.17 3.81
C MET A 50 2.58 -0.60 2.66
N ILE A 51 3.48 0.04 1.91
CA ILE A 51 4.20 -0.62 0.81
C ILE A 51 5.11 -1.74 1.34
N ARG A 52 5.76 -1.56 2.49
CA ARG A 52 6.61 -2.59 3.09
C ARG A 52 5.78 -3.81 3.52
N MET A 53 4.74 -3.57 4.31
CA MET A 53 3.90 -4.62 4.88
C MET A 53 3.11 -5.37 3.80
N PHE A 54 2.35 -4.64 3.00
CA PHE A 54 1.42 -5.24 2.03
C PHE A 54 2.10 -5.54 0.69
N GLY A 55 3.15 -4.82 0.34
CA GLY A 55 3.94 -5.12 -0.85
C GLY A 55 4.85 -6.34 -0.71
N GLY A 56 5.01 -6.89 0.51
CA GLY A 56 5.87 -8.06 0.78
C GLY A 56 7.36 -7.75 0.63
N VAL A 57 7.75 -6.50 0.83
CA VAL A 57 9.13 -6.03 0.66
C VAL A 57 9.88 -6.22 1.97
N LYS A 58 10.68 -7.29 2.07
CA LYS A 58 11.44 -7.64 3.29
C LYS A 58 12.77 -6.87 3.44
N GLN A 59 13.28 -6.31 2.34
CA GLN A 59 14.53 -5.57 2.33
C GLN A 59 14.29 -4.09 2.66
N GLU A 60 15.28 -3.44 3.26
CA GLU A 60 15.21 -2.01 3.54
C GLU A 60 15.34 -1.22 2.24
N ILE A 61 14.20 -0.79 1.68
CA ILE A 61 14.17 0.10 0.51
C ILE A 61 14.01 1.53 0.99
N SER A 62 14.83 2.42 0.43
CA SER A 62 14.66 3.85 0.63
C SER A 62 13.73 4.42 -0.42
N LEU A 63 12.53 4.72 0.02
CA LEU A 63 11.52 5.39 -0.79
C LEU A 63 11.49 6.87 -0.42
N ASP A 64 11.49 7.73 -1.43
CA ASP A 64 11.07 9.11 -1.28
C ASP A 64 9.59 9.19 -1.64
N VAL A 65 8.76 9.65 -0.71
CA VAL A 65 7.30 9.65 -0.86
C VAL A 65 6.81 11.06 -0.63
N ALA A 66 6.06 11.57 -1.60
CA ALA A 66 5.36 12.83 -1.51
C ALA A 66 3.85 12.57 -1.62
N VAL A 67 3.07 13.27 -0.81
CA VAL A 67 1.60 13.21 -0.83
C VAL A 67 1.09 14.60 -1.12
N ASP A 68 0.39 14.77 -2.24
CA ASP A 68 -0.28 16.02 -2.61
C ASP A 68 -1.79 15.85 -2.48
N GLU A 69 -2.32 16.38 -1.38
CA GLU A 69 -3.75 16.36 -1.07
C GLU A 69 -4.58 17.27 -1.98
N ASN A 70 -3.98 18.26 -2.65
CA ASN A 70 -4.72 19.13 -3.57
C ASN A 70 -5.05 18.41 -4.87
N THR A 71 -4.15 17.55 -5.32
CA THR A 71 -4.29 16.80 -6.58
C THR A 71 -4.70 15.34 -6.35
N ASN A 72 -4.75 14.89 -5.10
CA ASN A 72 -4.98 13.51 -4.69
C ASN A 72 -3.98 12.54 -5.32
N ILE A 73 -2.71 12.94 -5.35
CA ILE A 73 -1.61 12.17 -5.93
C ILE A 73 -0.60 11.82 -4.85
N ILE A 74 -0.25 10.54 -4.79
CA ILE A 74 0.89 10.04 -4.02
C ILE A 74 1.99 9.71 -5.02
N THR A 75 3.16 10.32 -4.85
CA THR A 75 4.33 10.08 -5.69
C THR A 75 5.37 9.30 -4.89
N ILE A 76 5.84 8.19 -5.47
CA ILE A 76 6.85 7.31 -4.90
C ILE A 76 8.04 7.32 -5.84
N LYS A 77 9.20 7.78 -5.36
CA LYS A 77 10.44 7.85 -6.12
C LYS A 77 11.49 6.92 -5.54
N MET A 78 12.14 6.19 -6.44
CA MET A 78 13.16 5.19 -6.11
C MET A 78 14.54 5.67 -6.55
N ARG A 79 15.60 5.15 -5.91
CA ARG A 79 16.98 5.59 -6.19
C ARG A 79 17.57 4.91 -7.41
N ASN A 80 17.12 3.69 -7.72
CA ASN A 80 17.65 2.87 -8.79
C ASN A 80 16.58 1.99 -9.45
N LYS A 81 16.95 1.37 -10.57
CA LYS A 81 16.06 0.50 -11.37
C LYS A 81 15.63 -0.77 -10.63
N GLU A 82 16.50 -1.34 -9.79
CA GLU A 82 16.17 -2.56 -9.04
C GLU A 82 15.06 -2.29 -8.04
N GLU A 83 15.19 -1.22 -7.25
CA GLU A 83 14.14 -0.75 -6.34
C GLU A 83 12.85 -0.43 -7.09
N PHE A 84 12.94 0.21 -8.27
CA PHE A 84 11.76 0.47 -9.10
C PHE A 84 11.00 -0.82 -9.44
N GLU A 85 11.70 -1.85 -9.94
CA GLU A 85 11.05 -3.10 -10.35
C GLU A 85 10.44 -3.85 -9.16
N ILE A 86 11.12 -3.82 -8.00
CA ILE A 86 10.61 -4.42 -6.76
C ILE A 86 9.33 -3.71 -6.32
N ILE A 87 9.33 -2.37 -6.29
CA ILE A 87 8.18 -1.59 -5.83
C ILE A 87 7.03 -1.65 -6.84
N SER A 88 7.30 -1.60 -8.15
CA SER A 88 6.29 -1.81 -9.19
C SER A 88 5.60 -3.17 -9.03
N THR A 89 6.38 -4.22 -8.77
CA THR A 89 5.85 -5.56 -8.49
C THR A 89 5.06 -5.60 -7.19
N ALA A 90 5.57 -4.97 -6.14
CA ALA A 90 4.93 -4.87 -4.84
C ALA A 90 3.57 -4.19 -4.95
N MET A 91 3.47 -3.05 -5.66
CA MET A 91 2.22 -2.31 -5.87
C MET A 91 1.16 -3.13 -6.60
N LYS A 92 1.56 -3.95 -7.59
CA LYS A 92 0.64 -4.86 -8.30
C LYS A 92 0.09 -5.97 -7.40
N ASN A 93 0.86 -6.38 -6.39
CA ASN A 93 0.49 -7.44 -5.47
C ASN A 93 -0.12 -6.92 -4.15
N LEU A 94 0.00 -5.62 -3.87
CA LEU A 94 -0.30 -5.00 -2.59
C LEU A 94 -1.72 -5.33 -2.11
N TRP A 95 -2.72 -5.27 -3.00
CA TRP A 95 -4.10 -5.56 -2.63
C TRP A 95 -4.44 -7.02 -2.50
N LYS A 96 -3.80 -7.87 -3.30
CA LYS A 96 -3.92 -9.32 -3.13
C LYS A 96 -3.42 -9.70 -1.74
N ASN A 97 -2.27 -9.16 -1.34
CA ASN A 97 -1.68 -9.40 -0.04
C ASN A 97 -2.48 -8.77 1.10
N ALA A 98 -2.95 -7.53 0.95
CA ALA A 98 -3.81 -6.88 1.94
C ALA A 98 -5.14 -7.63 2.14
N SER A 99 -5.75 -8.12 1.06
CA SER A 99 -6.97 -8.94 1.13
C SER A 99 -6.70 -10.26 1.84
N ASN A 100 -5.59 -10.93 1.53
CA ASN A 100 -5.19 -12.16 2.20
C ASN A 100 -4.97 -11.94 3.70
N LEU A 101 -4.26 -10.87 4.08
CA LEU A 101 -4.03 -10.52 5.48
C LEU A 101 -5.34 -10.19 6.21
N LEU A 102 -6.26 -9.46 5.58
CA LEU A 102 -7.60 -9.20 6.16
C LEU A 102 -8.42 -10.49 6.33
N ILE A 103 -8.30 -11.44 5.41
CA ILE A 103 -8.96 -12.74 5.51
C ILE A 103 -8.34 -13.56 6.63
N GLU A 104 -7.01 -13.67 6.68
CA GLU A 104 -6.30 -14.32 7.77
C GLU A 104 -6.74 -13.70 9.11
N ALA A 105 -6.73 -12.37 9.20
CA ALA A 105 -7.16 -11.62 10.36
C ALA A 105 -8.61 -11.93 10.78
N SER A 106 -9.52 -12.04 9.83
CA SER A 106 -10.94 -12.35 10.09
C SER A 106 -11.19 -13.78 10.56
N ASN A 107 -10.24 -14.69 10.30
CA ASN A 107 -10.30 -16.09 10.71
C ASN A 107 -9.63 -16.34 12.07
N VAL A 108 -8.99 -15.33 12.66
CA VAL A 108 -8.40 -15.40 14.00
C VAL A 108 -9.52 -15.29 15.04
N GLU A 109 -9.60 -16.26 15.97
CA GLU A 109 -10.62 -16.22 17.04
C GLU A 109 -10.46 -14.95 17.90
N PRO A 110 -11.56 -14.26 18.26
CA PRO A 110 -11.48 -13.09 19.13
C PRO A 110 -10.77 -13.43 20.45
N GLY A 111 -9.59 -12.84 20.67
CA GLY A 111 -8.75 -13.10 21.85
C GLY A 111 -7.36 -13.68 21.55
N SER A 112 -7.05 -14.03 20.30
CA SER A 112 -5.73 -14.55 19.88
C SER A 112 -4.86 -13.48 19.20
N ALA A 113 -4.90 -12.23 19.70
CA ALA A 113 -4.19 -11.06 19.17
C ALA A 113 -2.65 -11.20 19.09
N GLY A 114 -2.05 -12.22 19.71
CA GLY A 114 -0.62 -12.49 19.63
C GLY A 114 -0.11 -12.77 18.21
N SER A 115 -0.98 -13.23 17.29
CA SER A 115 -0.61 -13.57 15.91
C SER A 115 -0.42 -12.35 14.99
N PHE A 116 -0.83 -11.15 15.41
CA PHE A 116 -0.70 -9.93 14.61
C PHE A 116 0.59 -9.15 14.88
N LYS A 117 1.25 -9.40 16.02
CA LYS A 117 2.55 -8.78 16.36
C LYS A 117 3.64 -9.12 15.35
N ASP A 118 3.50 -10.24 14.64
CA ASP A 118 4.46 -10.70 13.62
C ASP A 118 4.24 -10.06 12.23
N LEU A 119 3.15 -9.29 12.03
CA LEU A 119 2.83 -8.66 10.74
C LEU A 119 3.46 -7.27 10.57
N GLY A 120 3.96 -6.68 11.65
CA GLY A 120 4.68 -5.40 11.66
C GLY A 120 4.82 -4.88 13.09
N ASP A 121 5.93 -4.17 13.36
CA ASP A 121 6.11 -3.45 14.62
C ASP A 121 5.17 -2.24 14.65
N PHE A 122 3.94 -2.47 15.10
CA PHE A 122 3.07 -1.39 15.54
C PHE A 122 3.52 -1.01 16.94
N ASP A 123 4.29 0.09 17.04
CA ASP A 123 4.81 0.60 18.30
C ASP A 123 3.63 0.83 19.28
N GLU A 124 3.49 -0.03 20.29
CA GLU A 124 2.47 0.01 21.35
C GLU A 124 2.80 1.11 22.39
N ASN A 125 3.13 2.32 21.94
CA ASN A 125 3.44 3.44 22.83
C ASN A 125 2.62 4.69 22.48
N TYR A 126 1.32 4.66 22.80
CA TYR A 126 0.53 5.84 23.20
C TYR A 126 -0.57 5.46 24.19
#